data_AF-A0A4Q4SLD6-F1
#
_entry.id   AF-A0A4Q4SLD6-F1
#
_cell.length_a   1.000
_cell.length_b   1.000
_cell.length_c   1.000
_cell.angle_alpha   90.00
_cell.angle_beta   90.00
_cell.angle_gamma   90.00
#
_symmetry.space_group_name_H-M   'P 1'
#
loop_
_entity.id
_entity.type
_entity.pdbx_description
1 polymer ?
#
loop_
_entity_poly.entity_id
_entity_poly.type
_entity_poly.pdbx_seq_one_letter_code
_entity_poly.pdbx_strand_id
1 'polypeptide(L)'
;MDDARKGDAALSASKPEEAIEHYTKALSVNPAAVKYYIGRATAYQRTSKYAESLSDAELAVVFAKKRGSRELIKDAQFRRAVALFHLGKYADAEYLLKIVKGLDEKDKMLPIWEAKVATKLKDVPHDDEKRSITIKETPDVDMPSTPAPAAPPKASEPASTPVQAPKPVAPTPKDKIKTDWYQSPEVVTLTIMAKGIPNDKLSVEFEERSVSVSFPIVGSSSEYSYSADPLYEKIDPSQSKFRVTPTKLEITMRKATTGLKWHDLEHPDGHVTTTQASDATLAVRTTKDTAPAYPTSSKSGAKNWDKVVVNDLDDKDEIEGDETSHFFKQLYSGATPEQQRAMMKSYQESGGTVLSTDWSNVGNKTVVPEPPEGMEAKKYSG
;
A
#
# COMPACT_ATOMS: atom_id res chain seq x y z
N MET A 1 -11.27 2.41 5.48
CA MET A 1 -9.86 2.82 5.53
C MET A 1 -9.27 2.70 6.95
N ASP A 2 -9.88 1.98 7.89
CA ASP A 2 -9.49 2.07 9.32
C ASP A 2 -9.21 0.71 9.97
N ASP A 3 -9.37 -0.41 9.24
CA ASP A 3 -9.19 -1.75 9.82
C ASP A 3 -7.73 -2.07 10.11
N ALA A 4 -6.78 -1.58 9.31
CA ALA A 4 -5.35 -1.77 9.60
C ALA A 4 -4.95 -1.10 10.92
N ARG A 5 -5.34 0.16 11.13
CA ARG A 5 -5.06 0.91 12.36
C ARG A 5 -5.73 0.27 13.58
N LYS A 6 -6.96 -0.24 13.41
CA LYS A 6 -7.64 -1.02 14.45
C LYS A 6 -6.93 -2.33 14.76
N GLY A 7 -6.35 -2.99 13.75
CA GLY A 7 -5.51 -4.17 13.94
C GLY A 7 -4.26 -3.86 14.76
N ASP A 8 -3.57 -2.77 14.44
CA ASP A 8 -2.38 -2.31 15.18
C ASP A 8 -2.76 -1.95 16.63
N ALA A 9 -3.85 -1.19 16.83
CA ALA A 9 -4.35 -0.81 18.15
C ALA A 9 -4.76 -2.04 18.99
N ALA A 10 -5.42 -3.03 18.38
CA ALA A 10 -5.79 -4.27 19.05
C ALA A 10 -4.55 -5.10 19.46
N LEU A 11 -3.51 -5.12 18.63
CA LEU A 11 -2.23 -5.73 19.01
C LEU A 11 -1.58 -5.01 20.21
N SER A 12 -1.55 -3.69 20.20
CA SER A 12 -0.99 -2.90 21.32
C SER A 12 -1.81 -3.09 22.60
N ALA A 13 -3.13 -3.21 22.48
CA ALA A 13 -4.04 -3.49 23.59
C ALA A 13 -4.03 -4.96 24.07
N SER A 14 -3.11 -5.79 23.58
CA SER A 14 -3.00 -7.22 23.90
C SER A 14 -4.28 -8.03 23.61
N LYS A 15 -5.01 -7.65 22.55
CA LYS A 15 -6.21 -8.32 22.03
C LYS A 15 -5.93 -8.96 20.65
N PRO A 16 -5.20 -10.09 20.62
CA PRO A 16 -4.72 -10.64 19.36
C PRO A 16 -5.83 -11.23 18.48
N GLU A 17 -6.94 -11.71 19.04
CA GLU A 17 -8.08 -12.22 18.27
C GLU A 17 -8.76 -11.11 17.46
N GLU A 18 -9.03 -9.96 18.10
CA GLU A 18 -9.58 -8.77 17.44
C GLU A 18 -8.62 -8.26 16.35
N ALA A 19 -7.31 -8.28 16.64
CA ALA A 19 -6.29 -7.89 15.65
C ALA A 19 -6.32 -8.79 14.41
N ILE A 20 -6.48 -10.11 14.56
CA ILE A 20 -6.58 -11.04 13.44
C ILE A 20 -7.77 -10.70 12.55
N GLU A 21 -8.94 -10.41 13.14
CA GLU A 21 -10.13 -10.04 12.38
C GLU A 21 -9.91 -8.74 11.58
N HIS A 22 -9.36 -7.72 12.24
CA HIS A 22 -9.09 -6.43 11.63
C HIS A 22 -8.04 -6.51 10.51
N TYR A 23 -6.94 -7.24 10.71
CA TYR A 23 -5.97 -7.46 9.63
C TYR A 23 -6.55 -8.30 8.50
N THR A 24 -7.40 -9.28 8.79
CA THR A 24 -8.06 -10.07 7.75
C THR A 24 -8.99 -9.21 6.88
N LYS A 25 -9.76 -8.30 7.51
CA LYS A 25 -10.55 -7.29 6.80
C LYS A 25 -9.64 -6.35 5.98
N ALA A 26 -8.54 -5.87 6.56
CA ALA A 26 -7.59 -5.01 5.86
C ALA A 26 -6.95 -5.70 4.64
N LEU A 27 -6.61 -6.99 4.76
CA LEU A 27 -6.06 -7.81 3.68
C LEU A 27 -7.09 -8.13 2.60
N SER A 28 -8.38 -8.19 2.92
CA SER A 28 -9.43 -8.33 1.89
C SER A 28 -9.50 -7.10 0.96
N VAL A 29 -9.11 -5.92 1.46
CA VAL A 29 -9.07 -4.67 0.71
C VAL A 29 -7.71 -4.49 0.02
N ASN A 30 -6.61 -4.80 0.72
CA ASN A 30 -5.25 -4.72 0.17
C ASN A 30 -4.49 -6.04 0.38
N PRO A 31 -4.65 -7.02 -0.52
CA PRO A 31 -4.04 -8.34 -0.38
C PRO A 31 -2.52 -8.37 -0.51
N ALA A 32 -1.89 -7.29 -0.96
CA ALA A 32 -0.44 -7.22 -1.15
C ALA A 32 0.28 -6.51 0.01
N ALA A 33 -0.45 -6.02 1.02
CA ALA A 33 0.10 -5.23 2.12
C ALA A 33 0.93 -6.08 3.08
N VAL A 34 2.26 -6.03 2.91
CA VAL A 34 3.23 -6.78 3.72
C VAL A 34 3.04 -6.56 5.23
N LYS A 35 2.88 -5.30 5.67
CA LYS A 35 2.72 -4.97 7.09
C LYS A 35 1.52 -5.66 7.73
N TYR A 36 0.43 -5.87 6.99
CA TYR A 36 -0.78 -6.50 7.53
C TYR A 36 -0.58 -8.00 7.72
N TYR A 37 0.16 -8.66 6.83
CA TYR A 37 0.59 -10.05 7.04
C TYR A 37 1.54 -10.18 8.24
N ILE A 38 2.50 -9.26 8.40
CA ILE A 38 3.42 -9.24 9.56
C ILE A 38 2.65 -9.04 10.88
N GLY A 39 1.72 -8.08 10.91
CA GLY A 39 0.86 -7.81 12.06
C GLY A 39 -0.01 -9.02 12.40
N ARG A 40 -0.68 -9.60 11.40
CA ARG A 40 -1.52 -10.78 11.59
C ARG A 40 -0.71 -12.02 12.01
N ALA A 41 0.48 -12.24 11.46
CA ALA A 41 1.40 -13.28 11.89
C ALA A 41 1.81 -13.13 13.37
N THR A 42 1.99 -11.89 13.84
CA THR A 42 2.28 -11.58 15.26
C THR A 42 1.08 -11.92 16.14
N ALA A 43 -0.13 -11.58 15.70
CA ALA A 43 -1.36 -11.91 16.42
C ALA A 43 -1.59 -13.44 16.49
N TYR A 44 -1.28 -14.17 15.41
CA TYR A 44 -1.30 -15.63 15.38
C TYR A 44 -0.29 -16.26 16.34
N GLN A 45 0.92 -15.69 16.47
CA GLN A 45 1.90 -16.16 17.46
C GLN A 45 1.40 -16.02 18.90
N ARG A 46 0.73 -14.90 19.20
CA ARG A 46 0.15 -14.65 20.52
C ARG A 46 -1.04 -15.55 20.86
N THR A 47 -1.70 -16.10 19.85
CA THR A 47 -2.82 -17.06 19.98
C THR A 47 -2.39 -18.51 19.76
N SER A 48 -1.09 -18.78 19.69
CA SER A 48 -0.51 -20.11 19.46
C SER A 48 -0.90 -20.78 18.12
N LYS A 49 -1.36 -20.00 17.14
CA LYS A 49 -1.70 -20.43 15.77
C LYS A 49 -0.47 -20.38 14.86
N TYR A 50 0.50 -21.25 15.14
CA TYR A 50 1.84 -21.13 14.54
C TYR A 50 1.89 -21.51 13.05
N ALA A 51 1.00 -22.38 12.57
CA ALA A 51 0.93 -22.75 11.15
C ALA A 51 0.40 -21.59 10.28
N GLU A 52 -0.62 -20.88 10.75
CA GLU A 52 -1.17 -19.70 10.12
C GLU A 52 -0.19 -18.53 10.19
N SER A 53 0.51 -18.38 11.32
CA SER A 53 1.61 -17.41 11.45
C SER A 53 2.73 -17.66 10.43
N LEU A 54 3.12 -18.92 10.24
CA LEU A 54 4.14 -19.29 9.26
C LEU A 54 3.68 -18.92 7.85
N SER A 55 2.44 -19.26 7.49
CA SER A 55 1.86 -18.96 6.18
C SER A 55 1.86 -17.45 5.88
N ASP A 56 1.43 -16.63 6.85
CA ASP A 56 1.43 -15.17 6.70
C ASP A 56 2.85 -14.60 6.60
N ALA A 57 3.79 -15.10 7.41
CA ALA A 57 5.18 -14.67 7.36
C ALA A 57 5.83 -14.99 6.01
N GLU A 58 5.54 -16.16 5.43
CA GLU A 58 6.05 -16.53 4.11
C GLU A 58 5.51 -15.65 2.99
N LEU A 59 4.21 -15.37 3.01
CA LEU A 59 3.60 -14.40 2.09
C LEU A 59 4.20 -13.01 2.25
N ALA A 60 4.42 -12.57 3.49
CA ALA A 60 5.08 -11.30 3.77
C ALA A 60 6.48 -11.23 3.14
N VAL A 61 7.29 -12.30 3.22
CA VAL A 61 8.61 -12.35 2.55
C VAL A 61 8.49 -12.21 1.04
N VAL A 62 7.56 -12.93 0.40
CA VAL A 62 7.36 -12.86 -1.06
C VAL A 62 6.95 -11.45 -1.49
N PHE A 63 5.97 -10.85 -0.81
CA PHE A 63 5.53 -9.49 -1.11
C PHE A 63 6.61 -8.44 -0.80
N ALA A 64 7.40 -8.63 0.25
CA ALA A 64 8.49 -7.72 0.62
C ALA A 64 9.63 -7.75 -0.41
N LYS A 65 10.04 -8.95 -0.85
CA LYS A 65 11.05 -9.12 -1.91
C LYS A 65 10.58 -8.51 -3.23
N LYS A 66 9.32 -8.70 -3.60
CA LYS A 66 8.72 -8.05 -4.79
C LYS A 66 8.77 -6.52 -4.73
N ARG A 67 8.73 -5.94 -3.53
CA ARG A 67 8.79 -4.49 -3.30
C ARG A 67 10.22 -3.96 -3.09
N GLY A 68 11.22 -4.83 -2.98
CA GLY A 68 12.60 -4.44 -2.69
C GLY A 68 12.80 -3.81 -1.29
N SER A 69 11.88 -4.02 -0.35
CA SER A 69 11.95 -3.38 0.97
C SER A 69 12.74 -4.24 1.96
N ARG A 70 14.03 -3.93 2.14
CA ARG A 70 14.94 -4.67 3.04
C ARG A 70 14.41 -4.78 4.47
N GLU A 71 13.88 -3.71 5.04
CA GLU A 71 13.29 -3.70 6.40
C GLU A 71 12.12 -4.68 6.53
N LEU A 72 11.21 -4.67 5.54
CA LEU A 72 10.06 -5.57 5.57
C LEU A 72 10.44 -7.03 5.32
N ILE A 73 11.50 -7.27 4.53
CA ILE A 73 12.05 -8.63 4.36
C ILE A 73 12.62 -9.12 5.70
N LYS A 74 13.39 -8.27 6.41
CA LYS A 74 13.93 -8.57 7.73
C LYS A 74 12.82 -8.97 8.70
N ASP A 75 11.81 -8.11 8.86
CA ASP A 75 10.70 -8.34 9.80
C ASP A 75 9.92 -9.62 9.45
N ALA A 76 9.65 -9.86 8.16
CA ALA A 76 8.95 -11.05 7.71
C ALA A 76 9.76 -12.34 7.96
N GLN A 77 11.07 -12.34 7.66
CA GLN A 77 11.94 -13.47 7.93
C GLN A 77 12.07 -13.75 9.43
N PHE A 78 12.14 -12.70 10.24
CA PHE A 78 12.15 -12.84 11.69
C PHE A 78 10.86 -13.48 12.20
N ARG A 79 9.69 -13.01 11.74
CA ARG A 79 8.39 -13.64 12.09
C ARG A 79 8.32 -15.09 11.64
N ARG A 80 8.87 -15.43 10.47
CA ARG A 80 8.94 -16.80 9.94
C ARG A 80 9.80 -17.69 10.83
N ALA A 81 10.97 -17.22 11.28
CA ALA A 81 11.85 -17.93 12.21
C ALA A 81 11.15 -18.24 13.54
N VAL A 82 10.43 -17.26 14.09
CA VAL A 82 9.66 -17.43 15.33
C VAL A 82 8.57 -18.49 15.15
N ALA A 83 7.82 -18.47 14.05
CA ALA A 83 6.78 -19.46 13.78
C ALA A 83 7.37 -20.89 13.69
N LEU A 84 8.48 -21.06 12.99
CA LEU A 84 9.18 -22.34 12.85
C LEU A 84 9.74 -22.88 14.17
N PHE A 85 10.24 -21.99 15.03
CA PHE A 85 10.68 -22.35 16.37
C PHE A 85 9.54 -22.98 17.18
N HIS A 86 8.35 -22.36 17.15
CA HIS A 86 7.18 -22.89 17.86
C HIS A 86 6.61 -24.16 17.23
N LEU A 87 6.84 -24.38 15.93
CA LEU A 87 6.54 -25.65 15.23
C LEU A 87 7.59 -26.74 15.45
N GLY A 88 8.65 -26.46 16.23
CA GLY A 88 9.71 -27.42 16.54
C GLY A 88 10.77 -27.59 15.44
N LYS A 89 10.72 -26.77 14.38
CA LYS A 89 11.69 -26.79 13.27
C LYS A 89 12.87 -25.88 13.58
N TYR A 90 13.72 -26.31 14.50
CA TYR A 90 14.75 -25.44 15.08
C TYR A 90 15.90 -25.13 14.12
N ALA A 91 16.31 -26.08 13.27
CA ALA A 91 17.35 -25.81 12.26
C ALA A 91 16.89 -24.80 11.19
N ASP A 92 15.65 -24.93 10.73
CA ASP A 92 15.03 -23.96 9.83
C ASP A 92 14.97 -22.56 10.47
N ALA A 93 14.59 -22.48 11.76
CA ALA A 93 14.60 -21.22 12.50
C ALA A 93 16.01 -20.62 12.62
N GLU A 94 17.03 -21.43 12.91
CA GLU A 94 18.43 -20.97 12.99
C GLU A 94 18.92 -20.42 11.65
N TYR A 95 18.61 -21.10 10.54
CA TYR A 95 18.94 -20.65 9.20
C TYR A 95 18.34 -19.28 8.88
N LEU A 96 17.06 -19.07 9.21
CA LEU A 96 16.42 -17.77 9.00
C LEU A 96 16.97 -16.66 9.89
N LEU A 97 17.29 -16.95 11.16
CA LEU A 97 17.91 -15.96 12.05
C LEU A 97 19.28 -15.50 11.51
N LYS A 98 20.06 -16.40 10.87
CA LYS A 98 21.31 -16.02 10.18
C LYS A 98 21.06 -15.07 9.00
N ILE A 99 20.00 -15.29 8.23
CA ILE A 99 19.59 -14.37 7.16
C ILE A 99 19.20 -13.01 7.73
N VAL A 100 18.37 -12.99 8.79
CA VAL A 100 17.96 -11.75 9.47
C VAL A 100 19.18 -10.98 10.00
N LYS A 101 20.15 -11.66 10.60
CA LYS A 101 21.41 -11.06 11.05
C LYS A 101 22.23 -10.44 9.91
N GLY A 102 22.24 -11.06 8.73
CA GLY A 102 22.86 -10.48 7.53
C GLY A 102 22.12 -9.24 7.01
N LEU A 103 20.81 -9.13 7.27
CA LEU A 103 20.01 -7.96 6.91
C LEU A 103 20.17 -6.83 7.93
N ASP A 104 20.25 -7.13 9.23
CA ASP A 104 20.43 -6.17 10.32
C ASP A 104 21.05 -6.86 11.55
N GLU A 105 22.32 -6.59 11.80
CA GLU A 105 23.06 -7.17 12.92
C GLU A 105 22.69 -6.55 14.28
N LYS A 106 22.05 -5.37 14.27
CA LYS A 106 21.74 -4.60 15.50
C LYS A 106 20.34 -4.89 16.06
N ASP A 107 19.61 -5.84 15.48
CA ASP A 107 18.29 -6.21 15.97
C ASP A 107 18.39 -6.76 17.40
N LYS A 108 17.70 -6.08 18.34
CA LYS A 108 17.73 -6.39 19.78
C LYS A 108 17.14 -7.75 20.12
N MET A 109 16.29 -8.30 19.25
CA MET A 109 15.62 -9.57 19.48
C MET A 109 16.45 -10.75 18.97
N LEU A 110 17.41 -10.55 18.05
CA LEU A 110 18.24 -11.63 17.50
C LEU A 110 18.97 -12.45 18.57
N PRO A 111 19.73 -11.87 19.52
CA PRO A 111 20.46 -12.65 20.52
C PRO A 111 19.54 -13.51 21.38
N ILE A 112 18.35 -13.00 21.70
CA ILE A 112 17.35 -13.69 22.51
C ILE A 112 16.85 -14.94 21.77
N TRP A 113 16.53 -14.80 20.49
CA TRP A 113 16.00 -15.90 19.68
C TRP A 113 17.09 -16.91 19.27
N GLU A 114 18.30 -16.45 18.97
CA GLU A 114 19.46 -17.34 18.75
C GLU A 114 19.73 -18.21 19.98
N ALA A 115 19.72 -17.63 21.18
CA ALA A 115 19.89 -18.38 22.42
C ALA A 115 18.76 -19.40 22.65
N LYS A 116 17.50 -19.02 22.39
CA LYS A 116 16.34 -19.93 22.49
C LYS A 116 16.46 -21.11 21.52
N VAL A 117 16.77 -20.84 20.26
CA VAL A 117 16.96 -21.85 19.21
C VAL A 117 18.13 -22.77 19.58
N ALA A 118 19.27 -22.22 19.97
CA ALA A 118 20.44 -23.01 20.36
C ALA A 118 20.18 -23.91 21.58
N THR A 119 19.40 -23.43 22.55
CA THR A 119 18.99 -24.25 23.71
C THR A 119 18.13 -25.42 23.26
N LYS A 120 17.11 -25.17 22.42
CA LYS A 120 16.26 -26.24 21.89
C LYS A 120 16.99 -27.22 20.97
N LEU A 121 17.96 -26.75 20.18
CA LEU A 121 18.80 -27.64 19.36
C LEU A 121 19.67 -28.56 20.21
N LYS A 122 20.17 -28.11 21.37
CA LYS A 122 20.93 -28.96 22.31
C LYS A 122 20.07 -30.07 22.92
N ASP A 123 18.80 -29.78 23.18
CA ASP A 123 17.84 -30.74 23.74
C ASP A 123 17.35 -31.77 22.71
N VAL A 124 17.48 -31.48 21.41
CA VAL A 124 17.06 -32.37 20.31
C VAL A 124 18.20 -33.33 19.92
N PRO A 125 17.97 -34.66 19.89
CA PRO A 125 18.94 -35.64 19.44
C PRO A 125 19.49 -35.34 18.05
N HIS A 126 20.75 -35.70 17.80
CA HIS A 126 21.46 -35.38 16.57
C HIS A 126 20.80 -35.96 15.29
N ASP A 127 19.98 -37.01 15.43
CA ASP A 127 19.38 -37.79 14.33
C ASP A 127 17.90 -37.43 14.04
N ASP A 128 17.38 -36.38 14.67
CA ASP A 128 15.98 -35.95 14.48
C ASP A 128 15.85 -35.04 13.24
N GLU A 129 14.85 -35.29 12.39
CA GLU A 129 14.53 -34.51 11.18
C GLU A 129 14.41 -33.00 11.46
N LYS A 130 14.12 -32.62 12.72
CA LYS A 130 14.09 -31.22 13.21
C LYS A 130 15.43 -30.48 13.14
N ARG A 131 16.55 -31.18 12.92
CA ARG A 131 17.88 -30.61 12.65
C ARG A 131 18.18 -30.43 11.16
N SER A 132 17.32 -30.91 10.27
CA SER A 132 17.49 -30.72 8.84
C SER A 132 16.94 -29.37 8.38
N ILE A 133 17.71 -28.64 7.57
CA ILE A 133 17.24 -27.42 6.93
C ILE A 133 16.46 -27.86 5.68
N THR A 134 15.15 -27.66 5.68
CA THR A 134 14.27 -28.05 4.57
C THR A 134 13.79 -26.84 3.77
N ILE A 135 13.95 -25.63 4.32
CA ILE A 135 13.38 -24.41 3.75
C ILE A 135 14.37 -23.60 2.92
N LYS A 136 13.85 -22.90 1.91
CA LYS A 136 14.59 -21.89 1.12
C LYS A 136 14.47 -20.51 1.75
N GLU A 137 15.45 -19.64 1.46
CA GLU A 137 15.45 -18.23 1.86
C GLU A 137 14.18 -17.50 1.37
N THR A 138 13.82 -17.66 0.09
CA THR A 138 12.52 -17.21 -0.42
C THR A 138 11.57 -18.40 -0.44
N PRO A 139 10.43 -18.33 0.25
CA PRO A 139 9.45 -19.40 0.21
C PRO A 139 8.70 -19.39 -1.14
N ASP A 140 8.54 -20.56 -1.75
CA ASP A 140 7.78 -20.78 -3.00
C ASP A 140 6.28 -20.89 -2.68
N VAL A 141 5.70 -19.86 -2.06
CA VAL A 141 4.28 -19.83 -1.72
C VAL A 141 3.50 -19.15 -2.84
N ASP A 142 2.52 -19.86 -3.39
CA ASP A 142 1.55 -19.29 -4.32
C ASP A 142 0.84 -18.10 -3.69
N MET A 143 1.00 -16.93 -4.31
CA MET A 143 0.38 -15.71 -3.83
C MET A 143 -1.14 -15.94 -3.75
N PRO A 144 -1.82 -15.67 -2.62
CA PRO A 144 -3.25 -15.85 -2.53
C PRO A 144 -3.92 -14.94 -3.55
N SER A 145 -4.34 -15.53 -4.67
CA SER A 145 -5.38 -14.97 -5.52
C SER A 145 -6.65 -15.09 -4.72
N THR A 146 -7.27 -13.95 -4.43
CA THR A 146 -8.35 -13.72 -3.47
C THR A 146 -9.42 -14.83 -3.48
N PRO A 147 -9.66 -15.55 -2.36
CA PRO A 147 -10.90 -16.28 -2.15
C PRO A 147 -11.98 -15.32 -1.64
N ALA A 148 -13.17 -15.37 -2.25
CA ALA A 148 -14.38 -14.73 -1.74
C ALA A 148 -14.76 -15.27 -0.34
N PRO A 149 -15.46 -14.49 0.52
CA PRO A 149 -15.58 -14.78 1.96
C PRO A 149 -16.45 -16.00 2.27
N ALA A 150 -15.98 -16.81 3.23
CA ALA A 150 -16.61 -18.05 3.72
C ALA A 150 -17.80 -17.80 4.67
N ALA A 151 -18.82 -18.66 4.58
CA ALA A 151 -19.95 -18.79 5.50
C ALA A 151 -19.67 -19.84 6.62
N PRO A 152 -20.39 -19.83 7.76
CA PRO A 152 -19.96 -20.44 9.04
C PRO A 152 -20.16 -21.97 9.13
N PRO A 153 -19.60 -22.64 10.17
CA PRO A 153 -19.17 -24.04 10.10
C PRO A 153 -20.30 -25.04 10.41
N LYS A 154 -20.23 -26.23 9.79
CA LYS A 154 -20.97 -27.42 10.23
C LYS A 154 -20.03 -28.62 10.30
N ALA A 155 -20.20 -29.37 11.38
CA ALA A 155 -19.30 -30.38 11.90
C ALA A 155 -19.25 -31.70 11.09
N SER A 156 -18.04 -32.28 11.10
CA SER A 156 -17.64 -33.69 11.13
C SER A 156 -18.21 -34.74 10.15
N GLU A 157 -17.23 -35.38 9.49
CA GLU A 157 -17.08 -36.82 9.15
C GLU A 157 -17.41 -37.34 7.72
N PRO A 158 -16.75 -38.44 7.26
CA PRO A 158 -15.93 -38.42 6.05
C PRO A 158 -16.37 -39.39 4.93
N ALA A 159 -15.65 -39.31 3.81
CA ALA A 159 -15.36 -40.37 2.81
C ALA A 159 -15.86 -40.20 1.36
N SER A 160 -14.86 -40.17 0.46
CA SER A 160 -14.75 -40.75 -0.89
C SER A 160 -15.58 -40.30 -2.11
N THR A 161 -14.81 -39.83 -3.12
CA THR A 161 -14.98 -39.82 -4.61
C THR A 161 -15.98 -38.86 -5.28
N PRO A 162 -15.80 -38.45 -6.57
CA PRO A 162 -14.63 -38.47 -7.47
C PRO A 162 -14.28 -37.07 -8.08
N VAL A 163 -13.12 -36.99 -8.73
CA VAL A 163 -12.57 -35.80 -9.43
C VAL A 163 -13.49 -35.35 -10.57
N GLN A 164 -13.95 -34.09 -10.56
CA GLN A 164 -14.72 -33.48 -11.64
C GLN A 164 -13.86 -32.44 -12.38
N ALA A 165 -13.77 -32.57 -13.70
CA ALA A 165 -13.00 -31.73 -14.62
C ALA A 165 -13.43 -30.24 -14.59
N PRO A 166 -12.52 -29.28 -14.89
CA PRO A 166 -12.82 -27.86 -14.81
C PRO A 166 -13.83 -27.45 -15.90
N LYS A 167 -14.85 -26.67 -15.51
CA LYS A 167 -15.86 -26.12 -16.42
C LYS A 167 -15.24 -25.07 -17.36
N PRO A 168 -15.59 -25.05 -18.66
CA PRO A 168 -15.08 -24.07 -19.62
C PRO A 168 -15.59 -22.66 -19.30
N VAL A 169 -14.69 -21.68 -19.33
CA VAL A 169 -14.96 -20.27 -19.06
C VAL A 169 -15.61 -19.64 -20.30
N ALA A 170 -16.79 -19.04 -20.13
CA ALA A 170 -17.48 -18.35 -21.22
C ALA A 170 -16.72 -17.06 -21.65
N PRO A 171 -16.48 -16.86 -22.95
CA PRO A 171 -15.73 -15.73 -23.50
C PRO A 171 -16.52 -14.41 -23.48
N THR A 172 -15.82 -13.27 -23.39
CA THR A 172 -16.45 -11.93 -23.39
C THR A 172 -16.72 -11.46 -24.83
N PRO A 173 -17.95 -11.04 -25.19
CA PRO A 173 -18.25 -10.44 -26.50
C PRO A 173 -17.50 -9.13 -26.72
N LYS A 174 -17.19 -8.79 -27.99
CA LYS A 174 -16.41 -7.61 -28.40
C LYS A 174 -16.92 -6.31 -27.76
N ASP A 175 -18.24 -6.10 -27.72
CA ASP A 175 -18.87 -4.87 -27.21
C ASP A 175 -18.75 -4.68 -25.68
N LYS A 176 -18.26 -5.70 -24.97
CA LYS A 176 -18.06 -5.67 -23.51
C LYS A 176 -16.58 -5.64 -23.12
N ILE A 177 -15.67 -5.64 -24.09
CA ILE A 177 -14.24 -5.53 -23.82
C ILE A 177 -13.94 -4.07 -23.45
N LYS A 178 -13.43 -3.86 -22.25
CA LYS A 178 -13.06 -2.54 -21.73
C LYS A 178 -11.54 -2.43 -21.66
N THR A 179 -11.02 -1.28 -22.05
CA THR A 179 -9.61 -0.93 -21.92
C THR A 179 -9.45 0.12 -20.83
N ASP A 180 -8.45 -0.06 -19.98
CA ASP A 180 -8.08 0.90 -18.93
C ASP A 180 -6.55 0.98 -18.88
N TRP A 181 -6.00 2.12 -18.49
CA TRP A 181 -4.56 2.27 -18.37
C TRP A 181 -4.20 3.09 -17.14
N TYR A 182 -3.05 2.75 -16.55
CA TYR A 182 -2.48 3.51 -15.45
C TYR A 182 -0.95 3.55 -15.60
N GLN A 183 -0.30 4.40 -14.82
CA GLN A 183 1.15 4.56 -14.92
C GLN A 183 1.79 4.75 -13.54
N SER A 184 3.08 4.47 -13.49
CA SER A 184 4.01 4.88 -12.44
C SER A 184 5.09 5.79 -13.06
N PRO A 185 6.07 6.29 -12.28
CA PRO A 185 7.19 7.05 -12.83
C PRO A 185 8.01 6.29 -13.89
N GLU A 186 8.01 4.95 -13.85
CA GLU A 186 8.88 4.11 -14.68
C GLU A 186 8.13 3.27 -15.72
N VAL A 187 6.85 2.94 -15.49
CA VAL A 187 6.08 2.04 -16.36
C VAL A 187 4.69 2.59 -16.64
N VAL A 188 4.16 2.25 -17.82
CA VAL A 188 2.76 2.41 -18.22
C VAL A 188 2.15 1.02 -18.33
N THR A 189 0.97 0.80 -17.78
CA THR A 189 0.26 -0.47 -17.84
C THR A 189 -1.08 -0.30 -18.50
N LEU A 190 -1.28 -0.95 -19.65
CA LEU A 190 -2.54 -1.06 -20.37
C LEU A 190 -3.22 -2.38 -19.98
N THR A 191 -4.49 -2.31 -19.62
CA THR A 191 -5.33 -3.45 -19.23
C THR A 191 -6.49 -3.61 -20.20
N ILE A 192 -6.58 -4.76 -20.85
CA ILE A 192 -7.69 -5.13 -21.74
C ILE A 192 -8.53 -6.20 -21.03
N MET A 193 -9.75 -5.84 -20.59
CA MET A 193 -10.65 -6.74 -19.88
C MET A 193 -11.43 -7.65 -20.85
N ALA A 194 -10.85 -8.80 -21.18
CA ALA A 194 -11.49 -9.85 -21.96
C ALA A 194 -11.33 -11.23 -21.28
N LYS A 195 -12.42 -12.00 -21.21
CA LYS A 195 -12.40 -13.38 -20.69
C LYS A 195 -12.16 -14.37 -21.82
N GLY A 196 -11.40 -15.41 -21.51
CA GLY A 196 -11.14 -16.50 -22.47
C GLY A 196 -10.19 -16.11 -23.59
N ILE A 197 -9.19 -15.27 -23.31
CA ILE A 197 -8.13 -14.91 -24.26
C ILE A 197 -7.26 -16.16 -24.49
N PRO A 198 -7.15 -16.67 -25.74
CA PRO A 198 -6.31 -17.81 -26.04
C PRO A 198 -4.83 -17.39 -26.06
N ASN A 199 -4.05 -17.87 -25.09
CA ASN A 199 -2.60 -17.60 -25.01
C ASN A 199 -1.86 -17.96 -26.29
N ASP A 200 -2.23 -19.07 -26.93
CA ASP A 200 -1.56 -19.60 -28.12
C ASP A 200 -1.83 -18.80 -29.40
N LYS A 201 -2.83 -17.90 -29.39
CA LYS A 201 -3.26 -17.11 -30.56
C LYS A 201 -3.27 -15.60 -30.28
N LEU A 202 -2.64 -15.17 -29.21
CA LEU A 202 -2.48 -13.76 -28.86
C LEU A 202 -1.22 -13.21 -29.54
N SER A 203 -1.37 -12.12 -30.28
CA SER A 203 -0.25 -11.30 -30.77
C SER A 203 -0.16 -10.02 -29.96
N VAL A 204 1.02 -9.71 -29.44
CA VAL A 204 1.35 -8.42 -28.80
C VAL A 204 2.68 -7.97 -29.37
N GLU A 205 2.70 -6.81 -30.01
CA GLU A 205 3.90 -6.21 -30.59
C GLU A 205 4.20 -4.90 -29.88
N PHE A 206 5.48 -4.71 -29.54
CA PHE A 206 6.00 -3.50 -28.91
C PHE A 206 6.95 -2.81 -29.87
N GLU A 207 6.70 -1.54 -30.19
CA GLU A 207 7.64 -0.69 -30.90
C GLU A 207 8.04 0.49 -30.00
N GLU A 208 9.02 1.28 -30.43
CA GLU A 208 9.57 2.39 -29.63
C GLU A 208 8.48 3.40 -29.22
N ARG A 209 7.41 3.56 -30.03
CA ARG A 209 6.30 4.48 -29.76
C ARG A 209 4.92 3.90 -30.06
N SER A 210 4.79 2.60 -30.23
CA SER A 210 3.49 1.99 -30.52
C SER A 210 3.35 0.67 -29.78
N VAL A 211 2.10 0.29 -29.53
CA VAL A 211 1.76 -1.05 -29.05
C VAL A 211 0.56 -1.55 -29.83
N SER A 212 0.67 -2.76 -30.37
CA SER A 212 -0.40 -3.43 -31.11
C SER A 212 -0.75 -4.75 -30.44
N VAL A 213 -2.03 -5.07 -30.38
CA VAL A 213 -2.57 -6.25 -29.73
C VAL A 213 -3.68 -6.82 -30.59
N SER A 214 -3.60 -8.12 -30.89
CA SER A 214 -4.69 -8.83 -31.55
C SER A 214 -4.89 -10.23 -30.99
N PHE A 215 -6.15 -10.64 -30.85
CA PHE A 215 -6.49 -12.02 -30.49
C PHE A 215 -7.92 -12.39 -30.93
N PRO A 216 -8.16 -13.66 -31.29
CA PRO A 216 -9.49 -14.12 -31.65
C PRO A 216 -10.40 -14.23 -30.42
N ILE A 217 -11.65 -13.80 -30.55
CA ILE A 217 -12.65 -13.95 -29.49
C ILE A 217 -13.24 -15.36 -29.59
N VAL A 218 -12.94 -16.22 -28.61
CA VAL A 218 -13.49 -17.58 -28.56
C VAL A 218 -15.02 -17.50 -28.58
N GLY A 219 -15.70 -18.36 -29.34
CA GLY A 219 -17.16 -18.34 -29.47
C GLY A 219 -17.73 -17.29 -30.44
N SER A 220 -16.89 -16.50 -31.11
CA SER A 220 -17.25 -15.64 -32.24
C SER A 220 -16.25 -15.84 -33.39
N SER A 221 -16.65 -15.54 -34.64
CA SER A 221 -15.72 -15.50 -35.78
C SER A 221 -14.95 -14.17 -35.86
N SER A 222 -15.12 -13.28 -34.88
CA SER A 222 -14.49 -11.96 -34.85
C SER A 222 -13.20 -11.93 -34.05
N GLU A 223 -12.23 -11.17 -34.56
CA GLU A 223 -10.99 -10.84 -33.85
C GLU A 223 -11.13 -9.49 -33.10
N TYR A 224 -10.50 -9.41 -31.93
CA TYR A 224 -10.30 -8.15 -31.22
C TYR A 224 -8.92 -7.60 -31.56
N SER A 225 -8.87 -6.34 -31.97
CA SER A 225 -7.63 -5.61 -32.28
C SER A 225 -7.62 -4.29 -31.51
N TYR A 226 -6.52 -3.99 -30.84
CA TYR A 226 -6.27 -2.72 -30.17
C TYR A 226 -4.86 -2.24 -30.54
N SER A 227 -4.73 -0.98 -30.92
CA SER A 227 -3.46 -0.36 -31.27
C SER A 227 -3.44 1.05 -30.70
N ALA A 228 -2.37 1.39 -29.97
CA ALA A 228 -2.08 2.75 -29.55
C ALA A 228 -0.81 3.22 -30.27
N ASP A 229 -0.98 4.12 -31.23
CA ASP A 229 0.07 4.67 -32.08
C ASP A 229 -0.28 6.11 -32.51
N PRO A 230 0.52 7.13 -32.18
CA PRO A 230 1.70 7.08 -31.31
C PRO A 230 1.34 7.09 -29.83
N LEU A 231 2.08 6.33 -29.03
CA LEU A 231 2.10 6.45 -27.57
C LEU A 231 2.61 7.83 -27.15
N TYR A 232 2.18 8.30 -25.98
CA TYR A 232 2.50 9.63 -25.46
C TYR A 232 4.02 9.91 -25.42
N GLU A 233 4.84 8.91 -25.11
CA GLU A 233 6.30 9.01 -25.23
C GLU A 233 6.92 7.64 -25.57
N LYS A 234 8.21 7.65 -25.89
CA LYS A 234 9.01 6.45 -26.14
C LYS A 234 8.96 5.45 -25.00
N ILE A 235 8.82 4.18 -25.37
CA ILE A 235 8.94 3.02 -24.49
C ILE A 235 10.20 2.22 -24.84
N ASP A 236 10.62 1.37 -23.92
CA ASP A 236 11.69 0.38 -24.14
C ASP A 236 11.04 -0.97 -24.46
N PRO A 237 11.01 -1.41 -25.73
CA PRO A 237 10.37 -2.66 -26.12
C PRO A 237 11.00 -3.88 -25.45
N SER A 238 12.32 -3.83 -25.19
CA SER A 238 13.07 -4.96 -24.61
C SER A 238 12.71 -5.24 -23.15
N GLN A 239 12.26 -4.23 -22.43
CA GLN A 239 11.84 -4.32 -21.02
C GLN A 239 10.32 -4.28 -20.86
N SER A 240 9.58 -4.20 -21.97
CA SER A 240 8.14 -4.27 -21.99
C SER A 240 7.68 -5.73 -22.02
N LYS A 241 6.57 -6.03 -21.35
CA LYS A 241 6.08 -7.40 -21.17
C LYS A 241 4.56 -7.44 -21.11
N PHE A 242 3.97 -8.56 -21.46
CA PHE A 242 2.54 -8.79 -21.31
C PHE A 242 2.27 -10.00 -20.43
N ARG A 243 1.08 -10.04 -19.83
CA ARG A 243 0.58 -11.14 -19.00
C ARG A 243 -0.89 -11.36 -19.28
N VAL A 244 -1.22 -12.58 -19.68
CA VAL A 244 -2.62 -12.99 -19.87
C VAL A 244 -3.13 -13.61 -18.58
N THR A 245 -4.37 -13.28 -18.23
CA THR A 245 -5.12 -13.91 -17.13
C THR A 245 -6.49 -14.35 -17.66
N PRO A 246 -7.25 -15.20 -16.93
CA PRO A 246 -8.57 -15.65 -17.39
C PRO A 246 -9.59 -14.53 -17.63
N THR A 247 -9.36 -13.34 -17.07
CA THR A 247 -10.29 -12.21 -17.08
C THR A 247 -9.79 -10.96 -17.80
N LYS A 248 -8.49 -10.88 -18.11
CA LYS A 248 -7.86 -9.72 -18.73
C LYS A 248 -6.47 -10.01 -19.30
N LEU A 249 -6.04 -9.17 -20.23
CA LEU A 249 -4.67 -9.05 -20.71
C LEU A 249 -4.05 -7.78 -20.10
N GLU A 250 -2.92 -7.91 -19.41
CA GLU A 250 -2.14 -6.79 -18.88
C GLU A 250 -0.88 -6.61 -19.71
N ILE A 251 -0.63 -5.39 -20.18
CA ILE A 251 0.52 -5.03 -21.00
C ILE A 251 1.28 -3.95 -20.24
N THR A 252 2.49 -4.28 -19.79
CA THR A 252 3.38 -3.38 -19.07
C THR A 252 4.45 -2.87 -20.01
N MET A 253 4.39 -1.59 -20.34
CA MET A 253 5.39 -0.90 -21.16
C MET A 253 6.32 -0.11 -20.26
N ARG A 254 7.63 -0.29 -20.42
CA ARG A 254 8.62 0.50 -19.66
C ARG A 254 8.86 1.82 -20.37
N LYS A 255 8.79 2.94 -19.66
CA LYS A 255 9.07 4.26 -20.22
C LYS A 255 10.57 4.37 -20.52
N ALA A 256 10.93 4.87 -21.69
CA ALA A 256 12.33 5.17 -22.00
C ALA A 256 12.86 6.34 -21.15
N THR A 257 11.99 7.32 -20.86
CA THR A 257 12.29 8.46 -19.98
C THR A 257 11.58 8.29 -18.62
N THR A 258 12.34 7.90 -17.61
CA THR A 258 11.84 7.73 -16.24
C THR A 258 11.51 9.08 -15.60
N GLY A 259 10.38 9.15 -14.89
CA GLY A 259 9.91 10.37 -14.20
C GLY A 259 8.95 11.23 -15.00
N LEU A 260 8.76 10.96 -16.30
CA LEU A 260 7.79 11.68 -17.12
C LEU A 260 6.36 11.17 -16.85
N LYS A 261 5.44 12.07 -16.53
CA LYS A 261 4.02 11.77 -16.34
C LYS A 261 3.28 11.89 -17.67
N TRP A 262 2.65 10.81 -18.11
CA TRP A 262 1.84 10.78 -19.33
C TRP A 262 0.46 11.37 -19.03
N HIS A 263 0.00 12.34 -19.80
CA HIS A 263 -1.34 12.91 -19.58
C HIS A 263 -2.44 12.11 -20.28
N ASP A 264 -2.06 11.38 -21.32
CA ASP A 264 -2.89 10.41 -22.03
C ASP A 264 -2.03 9.19 -22.43
N LEU A 265 -2.64 8.09 -22.87
CA LEU A 265 -1.90 6.90 -23.34
C LEU A 265 -1.30 7.16 -24.73
N GLU A 266 -2.07 7.82 -25.57
CA GLU A 266 -1.69 8.23 -26.92
C GLU A 266 -1.23 9.69 -26.91
N HIS A 267 -0.33 10.05 -27.81
CA HIS A 267 0.04 11.44 -27.98
C HIS A 267 -1.16 12.19 -28.60
N PRO A 268 -1.59 13.34 -28.03
CA PRO A 268 -2.77 14.06 -28.50
C PRO A 268 -2.66 14.58 -29.94
N ASP A 269 -1.44 14.69 -30.48
CA ASP A 269 -1.19 14.85 -31.92
C ASP A 269 -1.13 13.48 -32.62
N GLY A 270 -2.27 12.81 -32.71
CA GLY A 270 -2.46 11.64 -33.55
C GLY A 270 -2.48 12.00 -35.03
N HIS A 271 -1.35 12.45 -35.59
CA HIS A 271 -1.02 12.30 -37.01
C HIS A 271 0.47 12.67 -37.28
N VAL A 272 1.40 11.71 -37.15
CA VAL A 272 2.69 11.84 -37.85
C VAL A 272 2.48 11.30 -39.27
N THR A 273 1.94 12.12 -40.18
CA THR A 273 2.13 11.84 -41.60
C THR A 273 3.59 12.08 -41.90
N THR A 274 4.31 11.04 -42.29
CA THR A 274 5.43 11.22 -43.20
C THR A 274 4.83 11.69 -44.54
N THR A 275 4.72 13.00 -44.79
CA THR A 275 4.81 13.56 -46.15
C THR A 275 5.05 15.07 -46.11
N GLN A 276 6.18 15.46 -46.70
CA GLN A 276 6.47 16.64 -47.52
C GLN A 276 5.72 17.96 -47.30
N ALA A 277 6.54 19.02 -47.31
CA ALA A 277 6.18 20.43 -47.33
C ALA A 277 5.07 20.80 -48.32
N SER A 278 4.12 21.60 -47.85
CA SER A 278 3.55 22.71 -48.61
C SER A 278 2.80 23.68 -47.68
N ASP A 279 3.07 24.96 -47.88
CA ASP A 279 2.41 26.16 -47.35
C ASP A 279 0.89 26.06 -47.17
N ALA A 280 0.36 26.68 -46.09
CA ALA A 280 -0.47 27.90 -46.18
C ALA A 280 -1.26 28.22 -44.88
N THR A 281 -0.88 29.36 -44.27
CA THR A 281 -1.71 30.44 -43.69
C THR A 281 -2.83 30.18 -42.67
N LEU A 282 -2.55 30.62 -41.43
CA LEU A 282 -3.29 31.59 -40.57
C LEU A 282 -4.82 31.75 -40.75
N ALA A 283 -5.56 31.45 -39.68
CA ALA A 283 -6.77 32.19 -39.31
C ALA A 283 -6.98 32.22 -37.79
N VAL A 284 -6.86 33.42 -37.22
CA VAL A 284 -7.15 33.80 -35.83
C VAL A 284 -8.65 33.96 -35.63
N ARG A 285 -9.21 33.45 -34.53
CA ARG A 285 -10.46 33.95 -33.95
C ARG A 285 -10.39 34.01 -32.42
N THR A 286 -10.47 35.23 -31.92
CA THR A 286 -10.67 35.68 -30.53
C THR A 286 -12.12 35.53 -30.11
N THR A 287 -12.38 35.14 -28.85
CA THR A 287 -13.29 35.86 -27.91
C THR A 287 -13.30 35.25 -26.49
N LYS A 288 -12.90 36.11 -25.53
CA LYS A 288 -13.46 36.41 -24.19
C LYS A 288 -13.37 35.43 -23.01
N ASP A 289 -12.82 36.02 -21.94
CA ASP A 289 -12.78 35.66 -20.51
C ASP A 289 -14.08 35.16 -19.88
N THR A 290 -13.95 34.15 -19.01
CA THR A 290 -14.52 34.12 -17.65
C THR A 290 -13.63 33.28 -16.72
N ALA A 291 -13.38 33.80 -15.51
CA ALA A 291 -12.57 33.19 -14.46
C ALA A 291 -13.29 32.00 -13.77
N PRO A 292 -12.56 31.01 -13.22
CA PRO A 292 -13.16 29.86 -12.56
C PRO A 292 -13.64 30.22 -11.14
N ALA A 293 -14.92 29.94 -10.85
CA ALA A 293 -15.52 30.05 -9.52
C ALA A 293 -15.86 28.66 -8.97
N TYR A 294 -15.35 28.31 -7.78
CA TYR A 294 -15.96 27.39 -6.80
C TYR A 294 -15.15 27.40 -5.47
N PRO A 295 -15.65 26.98 -4.28
CA PRO A 295 -17.02 26.62 -3.83
C PRO A 295 -17.56 27.48 -2.68
N THR A 296 -18.89 27.52 -2.49
CA THR A 296 -19.49 27.73 -1.16
C THR A 296 -20.79 26.92 -1.04
N SER A 297 -20.90 26.09 0.01
CA SER A 297 -22.11 25.88 0.82
C SER A 297 -21.97 24.61 1.68
N SER A 298 -21.56 24.83 2.91
CA SER A 298 -21.46 23.88 4.02
C SER A 298 -22.86 23.55 4.56
N LYS A 299 -23.29 22.29 4.52
CA LYS A 299 -24.45 21.77 5.28
C LYS A 299 -23.98 21.10 6.59
N SER A 300 -23.24 21.82 7.42
CA SER A 300 -23.12 21.49 8.85
C SER A 300 -22.80 22.75 9.64
N GLY A 301 -23.71 23.16 10.51
CA GLY A 301 -23.51 24.26 11.45
C GLY A 301 -22.41 23.97 12.48
N ALA A 302 -22.09 25.00 13.27
CA ALA A 302 -20.93 25.13 14.15
C ALA A 302 -20.56 23.84 14.91
N LYS A 303 -19.35 23.36 14.62
CA LYS A 303 -18.73 22.22 15.31
C LYS A 303 -18.21 22.68 16.66
N ASN A 304 -18.71 22.07 17.72
CA ASN A 304 -18.34 22.39 19.10
C ASN A 304 -16.97 21.75 19.42
N TRP A 305 -15.92 22.57 19.45
CA TRP A 305 -14.50 22.14 19.58
C TRP A 305 -14.11 21.72 21.00
N ASP A 306 -14.93 22.01 22.03
CA ASP A 306 -14.71 21.59 23.42
C ASP A 306 -14.75 20.05 23.62
N LYS A 307 -15.20 19.28 22.61
CA LYS A 307 -15.36 17.81 22.71
C LYS A 307 -14.29 16.99 21.99
N VAL A 308 -13.35 17.61 21.28
CA VAL A 308 -12.33 16.89 20.49
C VAL A 308 -11.02 16.70 21.26
N VAL A 309 -10.77 17.49 22.31
CA VAL A 309 -9.45 17.49 22.99
C VAL A 309 -9.28 16.31 23.96
N VAL A 310 -10.36 15.65 24.39
CA VAL A 310 -10.27 14.61 25.45
C VAL A 310 -9.97 13.21 24.90
N ASN A 311 -10.04 12.98 23.59
CA ASN A 311 -9.90 11.64 23.01
C ASN A 311 -8.60 11.40 22.20
N ASP A 312 -7.78 12.42 21.98
CA ASP A 312 -6.56 12.33 21.16
C ASP A 312 -5.25 12.39 21.99
N LEU A 313 -5.33 12.26 23.32
CA LEU A 313 -4.18 12.50 24.21
C LEU A 313 -3.59 11.26 24.92
N ASP A 314 -4.01 10.03 24.57
CA ASP A 314 -3.42 8.80 25.11
C ASP A 314 -2.46 8.07 24.13
N ASP A 315 -2.17 8.65 22.96
CA ASP A 315 -1.15 8.12 22.04
C ASP A 315 0.26 8.58 22.49
N LYS A 316 0.73 8.00 23.61
CA LYS A 316 2.16 7.82 23.85
C LYS A 316 2.63 6.72 22.91
N ASP A 317 3.11 7.09 21.73
CA ASP A 317 4.37 6.58 21.18
C ASP A 317 4.61 7.20 19.78
N GLU A 318 5.80 7.81 19.63
CA GLU A 318 6.44 8.30 18.41
C GLU A 318 5.62 9.21 17.48
N ILE A 319 5.78 10.52 17.67
CA ILE A 319 5.49 11.51 16.63
C ILE A 319 6.76 12.33 16.41
N GLU A 320 7.41 12.11 15.25
CA GLU A 320 8.37 13.04 14.65
C GLU A 320 7.77 14.45 14.66
N GLY A 321 8.29 15.32 15.53
CA GLY A 321 7.89 16.71 15.64
C GLY A 321 8.94 17.44 16.45
N ASP A 322 9.39 18.58 15.92
CA ASP A 322 10.40 19.49 16.49
C ASP A 322 10.27 19.64 18.03
N GLU A 323 11.39 19.81 18.74
CA GLU A 323 11.47 19.92 20.21
C GLU A 323 10.48 20.97 20.77
N THR A 324 10.19 21.99 19.96
CA THR A 324 9.15 23.00 20.20
C THR A 324 7.76 22.39 20.38
N SER A 325 7.36 21.46 19.51
CA SER A 325 6.05 20.79 19.55
C SER A 325 5.89 19.93 20.81
N HIS A 326 6.99 19.32 21.28
CA HIS A 326 7.00 18.58 22.55
C HIS A 326 6.80 19.51 23.74
N PHE A 327 7.48 20.67 23.75
CA PHE A 327 7.30 21.70 24.78
C PHE A 327 5.86 22.22 24.84
N PHE A 328 5.22 22.51 23.70
CA PHE A 328 3.82 22.96 23.66
C PHE A 328 2.85 21.87 24.13
N LYS A 329 3.05 20.61 23.74
CA LYS A 329 2.22 19.48 24.21
C LYS A 329 2.32 19.29 25.72
N GLN A 330 3.53 19.35 26.26
CA GLN A 330 3.76 19.21 27.70
C GLN A 330 3.11 20.36 28.48
N LEU A 331 3.29 21.61 28.02
CA LEU A 331 2.71 22.79 28.65
C LEU A 331 1.17 22.78 28.59
N TYR A 332 0.59 22.34 27.46
CA TYR A 332 -0.86 22.24 27.30
C TYR A 332 -1.46 21.10 28.14
N SER A 333 -0.80 19.95 28.23
CA SER A 333 -1.27 18.79 29.00
C SER A 333 -1.34 19.02 30.51
N GLY A 334 -0.46 19.88 31.04
CA GLY A 334 -0.42 20.23 32.47
C GLY A 334 -1.22 21.47 32.85
N ALA A 335 -1.81 22.18 31.89
CA ALA A 335 -2.51 23.44 32.11
C ALA A 335 -3.99 23.24 32.49
N THR A 336 -4.54 24.15 33.29
CA THR A 336 -5.97 24.14 33.60
C THR A 336 -6.81 24.44 32.34
N PRO A 337 -8.09 24.05 32.28
CA PRO A 337 -8.93 24.28 31.10
C PRO A 337 -9.00 25.75 30.66
N GLU A 338 -8.92 26.69 31.61
CA GLU A 338 -8.85 28.13 31.31
C GLU A 338 -7.50 28.54 30.71
N GLN A 339 -6.41 27.98 31.20
CA GLN A 339 -5.06 28.23 30.67
C GLN A 339 -4.90 27.64 29.26
N GLN A 340 -5.44 26.45 29.01
CA GLN A 340 -5.48 25.83 27.67
C GLN A 340 -6.22 26.72 26.66
N ARG A 341 -7.36 27.29 27.08
CA ARG A 341 -8.11 28.25 26.27
C ARG A 341 -7.31 29.53 26.01
N ALA A 342 -6.59 30.04 27.01
CA ALA A 342 -5.74 31.23 26.87
C ALA A 342 -4.61 31.00 25.86
N MET A 343 -3.98 29.82 25.92
CA MET A 343 -2.89 29.44 25.03
C MET A 343 -3.34 29.31 23.58
N MET A 344 -4.47 28.65 23.33
CA MET A 344 -5.02 28.54 21.98
C MET A 344 -5.45 29.90 21.42
N LYS A 345 -6.12 30.73 22.22
CA LYS A 345 -6.59 32.04 21.79
C LYS A 345 -5.43 32.98 21.47
N SER A 346 -4.45 33.08 22.38
CA SER A 346 -3.28 33.94 22.17
C SER A 346 -2.42 33.50 21.00
N TYR A 347 -2.21 32.19 20.83
CA TYR A 347 -1.45 31.66 19.70
C TYR A 347 -2.17 31.90 18.37
N GLN A 348 -3.50 31.74 18.33
CA GLN A 348 -4.27 31.94 17.11
C GLN A 348 -4.42 33.42 16.74
N GLU A 349 -4.64 34.32 17.71
CA GLU A 349 -4.78 35.76 17.46
C GLU A 349 -3.44 36.44 17.12
N SER A 350 -2.33 35.96 17.69
CA SER A 350 -0.99 36.46 17.38
C SER A 350 -0.40 35.90 16.07
N GLY A 351 -1.11 34.97 15.39
CA GLY A 351 -0.57 34.30 14.21
C GLY A 351 0.62 33.38 14.52
N GLY A 352 0.69 32.86 15.75
CA GLY A 352 1.69 31.90 16.18
C GLY A 352 2.94 32.50 16.84
N THR A 353 2.96 33.80 17.14
CA THR A 353 4.14 34.47 17.70
C THR A 353 4.08 34.72 19.21
N VAL A 354 2.90 34.71 19.82
CA VAL A 354 2.71 34.98 21.26
C VAL A 354 1.89 33.86 21.91
N LEU A 355 2.41 33.29 23.01
CA LEU A 355 1.73 32.28 23.82
C LEU A 355 1.53 32.81 25.24
N SER A 356 0.27 32.90 25.69
CA SER A 356 -0.09 33.33 27.05
C SER A 356 -0.95 32.29 27.74
N THR A 357 -0.66 32.04 29.02
CA THR A 357 -1.41 31.12 29.89
C THR A 357 -2.46 31.84 30.75
N ASP A 358 -2.57 33.17 30.69
CA ASP A 358 -3.47 33.94 31.56
C ASP A 358 -4.76 34.35 30.85
N TRP A 359 -5.83 33.58 31.09
CA TRP A 359 -7.16 33.82 30.52
C TRP A 359 -7.76 35.17 30.92
N SER A 360 -7.44 35.68 32.12
CA SER A 360 -7.98 36.96 32.58
C SER A 360 -7.49 38.14 31.74
N ASN A 361 -6.31 38.02 31.15
CA ASN A 361 -5.68 39.06 30.34
C ASN A 361 -6.01 38.92 28.85
N VAL A 362 -6.03 37.68 28.32
CA VAL A 362 -6.29 37.41 26.88
C VAL A 362 -7.75 37.12 26.55
N GLY A 363 -8.59 36.84 27.55
CA GLY A 363 -10.01 36.56 27.36
C GLY A 363 -10.77 37.76 26.78
N ASN A 364 -10.44 38.97 27.22
CA ASN A 364 -11.12 40.22 26.81
C ASN A 364 -10.28 41.14 25.92
N LYS A 365 -9.00 40.82 25.65
CA LYS A 365 -8.11 41.64 24.82
C LYS A 365 -7.64 40.82 23.61
N THR A 366 -7.52 41.48 22.46
CA THR A 366 -6.91 40.88 21.27
C THR A 366 -5.39 40.86 21.43
N VAL A 367 -4.78 39.69 21.25
CA VAL A 367 -3.32 39.57 21.33
C VAL A 367 -2.71 40.00 20.00
N VAL A 368 -1.97 41.12 20.02
CA VAL A 368 -1.31 41.67 18.82
C VAL A 368 -0.05 40.85 18.52
N PRO A 369 0.23 40.50 17.24
CA PRO A 369 1.45 39.82 16.86
C PRO A 369 2.69 40.65 17.22
N GLU A 370 3.58 40.10 18.06
CA GLU A 370 4.94 40.60 18.26
C GLU A 370 5.91 39.68 17.51
N PRO A 371 6.28 40.00 16.25
CA PRO A 371 7.24 39.22 15.50
C PRO A 371 8.68 39.42 16.04
N PRO A 372 9.59 38.44 15.89
CA PRO A 372 10.99 38.56 16.27
C PRO A 372 11.70 39.74 15.57
N GLU A 373 12.70 40.32 16.22
CA GLU A 373 13.40 41.53 15.77
C GLU A 373 13.90 41.39 14.31
N GLY A 374 13.31 42.19 13.40
CA GLY A 374 13.62 42.18 11.97
C GLY A 374 12.50 41.71 11.01
N MET A 375 11.33 41.31 11.52
CA MET A 375 10.17 40.97 10.67
C MET A 375 8.96 41.89 10.94
N GLU A 376 8.38 42.48 9.90
CA GLU A 376 7.15 43.29 10.00
C GLU A 376 5.90 42.46 9.65
N ALA A 377 4.92 42.44 10.55
CA ALA A 377 3.64 41.78 10.34
C ALA A 377 2.78 42.56 9.34
N LYS A 378 2.64 42.06 8.10
CA LYS A 378 1.67 42.59 7.13
C LYS A 378 0.27 42.05 7.43
N LYS A 379 -0.66 42.94 7.79
CA LYS A 379 -2.10 42.62 7.84
C LYS A 379 -2.64 42.49 6.42
N TYR A 380 -3.19 41.33 6.08
CA TYR A 380 -3.97 41.15 4.87
C TYR A 380 -5.36 41.75 5.11
N SER A 381 -5.64 42.89 4.49
CA SER A 381 -6.99 43.41 4.33
C SER A 381 -7.62 42.63 3.18
N GLY A 382 -8.72 41.92 3.45
CA GLY A 382 -9.49 41.18 2.45
C GLY A 382 -10.12 42.06 1.40
#